data_AF-A0A9C9NJ14-F1
#
_entry.id   AF-A0A9C9NJ14-F1
#
_cell.length_a   1.000
_cell.length_b   1.000
_cell.length_c   1.000
_cell.angle_alpha   90.00
_cell.angle_beta   90.00
_cell.angle_gamma   90.00
#
_symmetry.space_group_name_H-M   'P 1'
#
loop_
_entity.id
_entity.type
_entity.pdbx_description
1 polymer ?
#
loop_
_entity_poly.entity_id
_entity_poly.type
_entity_poly.pdbx_seq_one_letter_code
_entity_poly.pdbx_strand_id
1 'polypeptide(L)'
;MSKKGRNLADLIGGFEDEPQEAAPANEPAPQQTTEPPRIVPLSVLVATEDRRRMRQLSLDTGLSLQKLGHEAWNMLLQSRGLEPLSPVTANVPSGRQKRSI
;
A
#
# COMPACT_ATOMS: atom_id res chain seq x y z
N MET A 1 -35.74 -37.13 -36.46
CA MET A 1 -34.38 -37.56 -36.89
C MET A 1 -33.50 -37.73 -35.67
N SER A 2 -32.88 -38.90 -35.54
CA SER A 2 -32.04 -39.35 -34.42
C SER A 2 -30.60 -38.82 -34.47
N LYS A 3 -29.99 -38.66 -33.28
CA LYS A 3 -28.62 -39.09 -32.85
C LYS A 3 -28.31 -38.39 -31.52
N LYS A 4 -28.46 -39.03 -30.35
CA LYS A 4 -27.57 -40.00 -29.70
C LYS A 4 -26.13 -39.49 -29.52
N GLY A 5 -25.81 -39.05 -28.31
CA GLY A 5 -24.45 -38.90 -27.79
C GLY A 5 -24.50 -39.25 -26.30
N ARG A 6 -23.85 -40.36 -25.95
CA ARG A 6 -23.86 -40.98 -24.61
C ARG A 6 -22.84 -40.30 -23.70
N ASN A 7 -23.14 -40.37 -22.40
CA ASN A 7 -22.48 -39.74 -21.26
C ASN A 7 -20.99 -40.06 -21.09
N LEU A 8 -20.24 -39.05 -20.61
CA LEU A 8 -18.89 -39.17 -20.03
C LEU A 8 -18.93 -39.55 -18.53
N ALA A 9 -20.08 -39.42 -17.87
CA ALA A 9 -20.20 -39.62 -16.41
C ALA A 9 -20.20 -41.11 -15.96
N ASP A 10 -20.31 -42.07 -16.87
CA ASP A 10 -20.11 -43.50 -16.60
C ASP A 10 -18.61 -43.87 -16.41
N LEU A 11 -17.69 -42.89 -16.37
CA LEU A 11 -16.25 -43.11 -16.42
C LEU A 11 -15.49 -42.76 -15.12
N ILE A 12 -16.18 -42.31 -14.06
CA ILE A 12 -15.53 -42.05 -12.76
C ILE A 12 -16.33 -42.78 -11.68
N GLY A 13 -16.08 -44.09 -11.59
CA GLY A 13 -16.42 -44.86 -10.42
C GLY A 13 -15.54 -44.47 -9.24
N GLY A 14 -16.15 -44.51 -8.06
CA GLY A 14 -15.54 -44.95 -6.80
C GLY A 14 -14.47 -44.06 -6.18
N PHE A 15 -14.88 -43.20 -5.25
CA PHE A 15 -14.19 -42.86 -3.99
C PHE A 15 -15.30 -42.35 -3.05
N GLU A 16 -15.81 -43.22 -2.18
CA GLU A 16 -15.42 -43.31 -0.76
C GLU A 16 -15.81 -42.05 0.05
N ASP A 17 -16.57 -42.35 1.10
CA ASP A 17 -17.15 -41.46 2.10
C ASP A 17 -16.02 -40.76 2.88
N GLU A 18 -15.80 -39.46 2.65
CA GLU A 18 -14.93 -38.64 3.50
C GLU A 18 -15.76 -37.60 4.27
N PRO A 19 -15.57 -37.50 5.60
CA PRO A 19 -16.34 -36.59 6.44
C PRO A 19 -16.00 -35.14 6.11
N GLN A 20 -17.04 -34.34 5.97
CA GLN A 20 -16.98 -32.91 5.71
C GLN A 20 -16.30 -32.19 6.89
N GLU A 21 -14.99 -32.03 6.80
CA GLU A 21 -14.19 -31.27 7.76
C GLU A 21 -14.65 -29.81 7.73
N ALA A 22 -15.20 -29.36 8.86
CA ALA A 22 -15.75 -28.03 9.02
C ALA A 22 -14.71 -26.98 8.67
N ALA A 23 -15.00 -26.17 7.64
CA ALA A 23 -14.21 -25.00 7.29
C ALA A 23 -14.01 -24.13 8.55
N PRO A 24 -12.77 -23.70 8.87
CA PRO A 24 -12.55 -22.86 10.03
C PRO A 24 -13.38 -21.59 9.87
N ALA A 25 -14.16 -21.32 10.92
CA ALA A 25 -14.94 -20.11 11.07
C ALA A 25 -14.05 -18.92 10.73
N ASN A 26 -14.51 -18.13 9.76
CA ASN A 26 -13.92 -16.87 9.36
C ASN A 26 -13.99 -15.93 10.57
N GLU A 27 -12.99 -15.98 11.44
CA GLU A 27 -12.83 -15.02 12.53
C GLU A 27 -12.77 -13.63 11.89
N PRO A 28 -13.69 -12.71 12.26
CA PRO A 28 -13.58 -11.35 11.79
C PRO A 28 -12.27 -10.80 12.35
N ALA A 29 -11.31 -10.53 11.46
CA ALA A 29 -10.06 -9.86 11.80
C ALA A 29 -10.39 -8.65 12.69
N PRO A 30 -9.69 -8.47 13.82
CA PRO A 30 -9.99 -7.40 14.75
C PRO A 30 -9.96 -6.08 13.98
N GLN A 31 -11.14 -5.44 13.90
CA GLN A 31 -11.29 -4.10 13.34
C GLN A 31 -10.53 -3.16 14.26
N GLN A 32 -9.24 -2.97 14.01
CA GLN A 32 -8.48 -1.90 14.62
C GLN A 32 -9.13 -0.61 14.17
N THR A 33 -9.94 -0.02 15.05
CA THR A 33 -10.41 1.36 14.98
C THR A 33 -9.18 2.25 15.09
N THR A 34 -8.44 2.36 14.00
CA THR A 34 -7.30 3.24 13.86
C THR A 34 -7.86 4.62 13.62
N GLU A 35 -7.87 5.45 14.68
CA GLU A 35 -8.06 6.87 14.52
C GLU A 35 -7.13 7.38 13.40
N PRO A 36 -7.61 8.28 12.52
CA PRO A 36 -6.78 8.78 11.43
C PRO A 36 -5.51 9.41 12.02
N PRO A 37 -4.33 9.11 11.45
CA PRO A 37 -3.08 9.61 12.01
C PRO A 37 -3.12 11.14 12.07
N ARG A 38 -2.69 11.71 13.19
CA ARG A 38 -2.52 13.15 13.33
C ARG A 38 -1.28 13.57 12.55
N ILE A 39 -1.49 14.07 11.33
CA ILE A 39 -0.41 14.46 10.41
C ILE A 39 -0.04 15.94 10.65
N VAL A 40 1.25 16.20 10.85
CA VAL A 40 1.81 17.56 10.98
C VAL A 40 2.75 17.84 9.82
N PRO A 41 2.65 18.99 9.12
CA PRO A 41 3.58 19.33 8.05
C PRO A 41 4.96 19.69 8.61
N LEU A 42 6.02 19.22 7.95
CA LEU A 42 7.40 19.58 8.26
C LEU A 42 8.00 20.44 7.14
N SER A 43 8.58 21.59 7.51
CA SER A 43 9.25 22.50 6.59
C SER A 43 10.76 22.39 6.72
N VAL A 44 11.48 22.31 5.60
CA VAL A 44 12.95 22.25 5.55
C VAL A 44 13.48 23.44 4.77
N LEU A 45 14.47 24.13 5.33
CA LEU A 45 15.19 25.20 4.64
C LEU A 45 16.31 24.59 3.80
N VAL A 46 16.37 24.97 2.53
CA VAL A 46 17.39 24.51 1.57
C VAL A 46 17.82 25.68 0.69
N ALA A 47 19.04 25.63 0.17
CA ALA A 47 19.47 26.61 -0.84
C ALA A 47 18.65 26.46 -2.12
N THR A 48 18.52 27.54 -2.90
CA THR A 48 17.73 27.54 -4.13
C THR A 48 18.24 26.52 -5.15
N GLU A 49 19.56 26.34 -5.24
CA GLU A 49 20.20 25.35 -6.10
C GLU A 49 19.88 23.92 -5.66
N ASP A 50 19.87 23.67 -4.36
CA ASP A 50 19.55 22.35 -3.78
C ASP A 50 18.11 21.95 -4.04
N ARG A 51 17.19 22.91 -3.96
CA ARG A 51 15.79 22.67 -4.29
C ARG A 51 15.62 22.13 -5.71
N ARG A 52 16.41 22.64 -6.67
CA ARG A 52 16.42 22.13 -8.05
C ARG A 52 16.95 20.70 -8.12
N ARG A 53 18.05 20.40 -7.40
CA ARG A 53 18.62 19.05 -7.32
C ARG A 53 17.66 18.04 -6.70
N MET A 54 17.01 18.40 -5.58
CA MET A 54 15.99 17.57 -4.95
C MET A 54 14.80 17.31 -5.89
N ARG A 55 14.35 18.33 -6.63
CA ARG A 55 13.28 18.16 -7.61
C ARG A 55 13.70 17.20 -8.72
N GLN A 56 14.92 17.29 -9.24
CA GLN A 56 15.41 16.36 -10.24
C GLN A 56 15.42 14.92 -9.69
N LEU A 57 15.94 14.72 -8.47
CA LEU A 57 15.94 13.42 -7.80
C LEU A 57 14.52 12.83 -7.69
N SER A 58 13.51 13.65 -7.39
CA SER A 58 12.11 13.21 -7.35
C SER A 58 11.59 12.72 -8.70
N LEU A 59 12.06 13.31 -9.81
CA LEU A 59 11.69 12.88 -11.15
C LEU A 59 12.41 11.60 -11.54
N ASP A 60 13.70 11.50 -11.23
CA ASP A 60 14.54 10.34 -11.58
C ASP A 60 14.10 9.08 -10.83
N THR A 61 13.65 9.22 -9.58
CA THR A 61 13.19 8.11 -8.72
C THR A 61 11.69 7.81 -8.84
N GLY A 62 10.91 8.73 -9.42
CA GLY A 62 9.44 8.65 -9.42
C GLY A 62 8.80 8.82 -8.02
N LEU A 63 9.58 9.22 -7.01
CA LEU A 63 9.10 9.41 -5.63
C LEU A 63 8.79 10.88 -5.36
N SER A 64 7.78 11.15 -4.53
CA SER A 64 7.51 12.51 -4.06
C SER A 64 8.64 13.00 -3.14
N LEU A 65 8.85 14.33 -3.07
CA LEU A 65 9.82 14.91 -2.13
C LEU A 65 9.53 14.54 -0.67
N GLN A 66 8.25 14.39 -0.31
CA GLN A 66 7.85 13.92 1.02
C GLN A 66 8.34 12.49 1.26
N LYS A 67 8.13 11.59 0.29
CA LYS A 67 8.56 10.19 0.41
C LYS A 67 10.09 10.07 0.49
N LEU A 68 10.81 10.81 -0.36
CA LEU A 68 12.27 10.89 -0.30
C LEU A 68 12.76 11.43 1.05
N GLY A 69 12.11 12.45 1.61
CA GLY A 69 12.42 12.96 2.94
C GLY A 69 12.21 11.91 4.03
N HIS A 70 11.07 11.20 4.00
CA HIS A 70 10.80 10.09 4.92
C HIS A 70 11.87 8.99 4.85
N GLU A 71 12.29 8.60 3.65
CA GLU A 71 13.34 7.60 3.48
C GLU A 71 14.68 8.08 4.01
N ALA A 72 15.06 9.33 3.72
CA ALA A 72 16.31 9.91 4.23
C ALA A 72 16.33 9.98 5.77
N TRP A 73 15.22 10.38 6.41
CA TRP A 73 15.12 10.34 7.88
C TRP A 73 15.13 8.92 8.42
N ASN A 74 14.44 7.97 7.79
CA ASN A 74 14.45 6.58 8.22
C ASN A 74 15.85 5.96 8.15
N MET A 75 16.62 6.24 7.08
CA MET A 75 18.02 5.82 7.00
C MET A 75 18.86 6.40 8.13
N LEU A 76 18.66 7.68 8.48
CA LEU A 76 19.36 8.31 9.60
C LEU A 76 18.94 7.72 10.95
N LEU A 77 17.65 7.48 11.18
CA LEU A 77 17.13 6.86 12.40
C LEU A 77 17.69 5.44 12.58
N GLN A 78 17.67 4.65 11.52
CA GLN A 78 18.22 3.30 11.50
C GLN A 78 19.72 3.30 11.81
N SER A 79 20.49 4.24 11.26
CA SER A 79 21.93 4.38 11.56
C SER A 79 22.22 4.64 13.04
N ARG A 80 21.21 5.08 13.81
CA ARG A 80 21.29 5.34 15.25
C ARG A 80 20.55 4.32 16.11
N GLY A 81 20.03 3.23 15.51
CA GLY A 81 19.26 2.22 16.23
C GLY A 81 17.90 2.71 16.73
N LEU A 82 17.32 3.72 16.07
CA LEU A 82 15.99 4.25 16.39
C LEU A 82 14.93 3.64 15.45
N GLU A 83 13.70 3.55 15.96
CA GLU A 83 12.54 3.11 15.18
C GLU A 83 12.27 4.05 13.99
N PRO A 84 11.82 3.53 12.83
CA PRO A 84 11.49 4.33 11.67
C PRO A 84 10.23 5.19 11.91
N LEU A 85 10.09 6.25 11.11
CA LEU A 85 8.89 7.07 11.10
C LEU A 85 7.67 6.24 10.66
N SER A 86 6.53 6.51 11.29
CA SER A 86 5.25 5.94 10.87
C SER A 86 4.96 6.30 9.40
N PRO A 87 4.45 5.36 8.59
CA PRO A 87 4.12 5.63 7.20
C PRO A 87 2.95 6.62 7.14
N VAL A 88 3.17 7.74 6.47
CA VAL A 88 2.15 8.77 6.25
C VAL A 88 2.06 9.06 4.77
N THR A 89 0.84 9.09 4.23
CA THR A 89 0.55 9.60 2.89
C THR A 89 -0.22 10.91 3.03
N ALA A 90 0.31 12.00 2.46
CA ALA A 90 -0.48 13.23 2.36
C ALA A 90 -1.54 13.00 1.28
N ASN A 91 -2.78 12.73 1.68
CA ASN A 91 -3.92 12.68 0.77
C ASN A 91 -4.41 14.09 0.37
N VAL A 92 -3.50 15.07 0.38
CA VAL A 92 -3.79 16.48 0.13
C VAL A 92 -3.37 16.80 -1.29
N PRO A 93 -4.29 17.21 -2.18
CA PRO A 93 -3.93 17.60 -3.53
C PRO A 93 -2.92 18.74 -3.47
N SER A 94 -1.80 18.60 -4.17
CA SER A 94 -0.81 19.67 -4.37
C SER A 94 -1.36 20.71 -5.37
N GLY A 95 -2.46 21.35 -4.99
CA GLY A 95 -3.26 22.20 -5.86
C GLY A 95 -3.41 23.61 -5.30
N ARG A 96 -2.40 24.45 -5.54
CA ARG A 96 -2.50 25.88 -5.87
C ARG A 96 -3.78 26.57 -5.37
N GLN A 97 -3.73 27.27 -4.24
CA GLN A 97 -4.69 28.35 -4.00
C GLN A 97 -4.58 29.32 -5.19
N LYS A 98 -5.62 29.39 -6.02
CA LYS A 98 -5.75 30.44 -7.03
C LYS A 98 -5.70 31.76 -6.26
N ARG A 99 -4.67 32.58 -6.50
CA ARG A 99 -4.71 34.00 -6.12
C ARG A 99 -5.96 34.58 -6.77
N SER A 100 -6.96 34.97 -5.96
CA SER A 100 -8.01 35.86 -6.41
C SER A 100 -7.34 37.21 -6.69
N ILE A 101 -7.43 37.64 -7.94
CA ILE A 101 -7.12 39.00 -8.37
C ILE A 101 -8.24 39.90 -7.85
#